data_AF-A0A146K4U8-F1
#
_entry.id   AF-A0A146K4U8-F1
#
_cell.length_a   1.000
_cell.length_b   1.000
_cell.length_c   1.000
_cell.angle_alpha   90.00
_cell.angle_beta   90.00
_cell.angle_gamma   90.00
#
_symmetry.space_group_name_H-M   'P 1'
#
loop_
_entity.id
_entity.type
_entity.pdbx_description
1 polymer ?
#
loop_
_entity_poly.entity_id
_entity_poly.type
_entity_poly.pdbx_seq_one_letter_code
_entity_poly.pdbx_strand_id
1 'polypeptide(L)'
;LFMCDGGFEIQKDPQQNHCEHLQEMITSRLLASEFLAAMLYLKNGGCFVCKMYDSISVFTVQLLYLFYLQSDDFQVVKPEHSRVINAEKYVVFTGFKQDAKIVEQLQKIYDSWADSTVFDAIFKQNKDFDTFKQFISRVNNCFIGRTIQALEMVIGRVHSLIKEQQMFNQRQAVPYGQQVGQYGQRRNYESQNSYPRQYTREDQQQRNYQYGQNQNHGYRNQYGERPHQNGYYQDKYYRDRK
;
A
#
# COMPACT_ATOMS: atom_id res chain seq x y z
N LEU A 1 -28.36 7.46 0.33
CA LEU A 1 -26.99 6.96 0.12
C LEU A 1 -26.26 7.08 1.44
N PHE A 2 -25.60 6.01 1.89
CA PHE A 2 -24.65 6.03 3.01
C PHE A 2 -23.31 5.52 2.46
N MET A 3 -22.23 6.28 2.65
CA MET A 3 -20.91 5.93 2.15
C MET A 3 -19.93 5.80 3.31
N CYS A 4 -19.16 4.72 3.28
CA CYS A 4 -18.14 4.40 4.26
C CYS A 4 -16.81 4.16 3.55
N ASP A 5 -15.77 4.84 4.00
CA ASP A 5 -14.42 4.77 3.44
C ASP A 5 -13.37 4.61 4.57
N GLY A 6 -13.76 3.95 5.66
CA GLY A 6 -12.91 3.70 6.80
C GLY A 6 -11.66 2.90 6.44
N GLY A 7 -10.52 3.37 6.92
CA GLY A 7 -9.24 2.68 6.75
C GLY A 7 -8.15 3.39 7.53
N PHE A 8 -7.14 2.62 7.92
CA PHE A 8 -5.96 3.12 8.60
C PHE A 8 -4.74 2.33 8.13
N GLU A 9 -3.58 2.93 8.32
CA GLU A 9 -2.31 2.30 7.94
C GLU A 9 -2.04 1.10 8.84
N ILE A 10 -1.67 -0.03 8.22
CA ILE A 10 -1.29 -1.23 8.95
C ILE A 10 0.17 -1.10 9.36
N GLN A 11 0.40 -1.08 10.67
CA GLN A 11 1.76 -1.01 11.22
C GLN A 11 2.53 -2.28 10.88
N LYS A 12 3.83 -2.11 10.67
CA LYS A 12 4.77 -3.22 10.54
C LYS A 12 4.89 -4.00 11.83
N ASP A 13 5.26 -5.27 11.73
CA ASP A 13 5.58 -6.06 12.92
C ASP A 13 6.88 -5.55 13.59
N PRO A 14 7.24 -6.03 14.80
CA PRO A 14 8.46 -5.61 15.49
C PRO A 14 9.74 -5.93 14.69
N GLN A 15 9.67 -6.87 13.75
CA GLN A 15 10.75 -7.27 12.84
C GLN A 15 10.77 -6.42 11.56
N GLN A 16 9.94 -5.37 11.47
CA GLN A 16 9.78 -4.46 10.33
C GLN A 16 9.20 -5.11 9.07
N ASN A 17 8.51 -6.24 9.21
CA ASN A 17 7.80 -6.88 8.11
C ASN A 17 6.44 -6.22 7.85
N HIS A 18 6.03 -6.31 6.60
CA HIS A 18 4.75 -5.87 6.07
C HIS A 18 3.60 -6.80 6.54
N CYS A 19 2.54 -6.22 7.11
CA CYS A 19 1.42 -6.95 7.74
C CYS A 19 0.07 -6.74 7.04
N GLU A 20 0.06 -6.23 5.81
CA GLU A 20 -1.13 -5.91 5.03
C GLU A 20 -2.01 -7.15 4.76
N HIS A 21 -1.43 -8.35 4.81
CA HIS A 21 -2.18 -9.62 4.75
C HIS A 21 -3.16 -9.82 5.91
N LEU A 22 -2.98 -9.10 7.03
CA LEU A 22 -3.89 -9.13 8.20
C LEU A 22 -4.94 -8.03 8.14
N GLN A 23 -4.96 -7.21 7.08
CA GLN A 23 -5.78 -6.00 7.03
C GLN A 23 -7.28 -6.30 7.18
N GLU A 24 -7.78 -7.40 6.62
CA GLU A 24 -9.17 -7.84 6.83
C GLU A 24 -9.48 -8.04 8.32
N MET A 25 -8.63 -8.76 9.03
CA MET A 25 -8.83 -9.06 10.45
C MET A 25 -8.71 -7.80 11.31
N ILE A 26 -7.67 -6.99 11.05
CA ILE A 26 -7.40 -5.77 11.81
C ILE A 26 -8.51 -4.74 11.64
N THR A 27 -9.12 -4.66 10.44
CA THR A 27 -10.20 -3.70 10.14
C THR A 27 -11.60 -4.23 10.42
N SER A 28 -11.75 -5.47 10.88
CA SER A 28 -13.04 -6.14 11.11
C SER A 28 -14.00 -5.35 12.03
N ARG A 29 -13.49 -4.77 13.13
CA ARG A 29 -14.28 -3.94 14.05
C ARG A 29 -14.78 -2.66 13.39
N LEU A 30 -13.92 -2.01 12.61
CA LEU A 30 -14.27 -0.80 11.87
C LEU A 30 -15.37 -1.13 10.85
N LEU A 31 -15.18 -2.20 10.07
CA LEU A 31 -16.14 -2.64 9.06
C LEU A 31 -17.50 -2.96 9.69
N ALA A 32 -17.53 -3.68 10.81
CA ALA A 32 -18.77 -3.97 11.53
C ALA A 32 -19.48 -2.71 12.05
N SER A 33 -18.70 -1.73 12.51
CA SER A 33 -19.23 -0.44 12.98
C SER A 33 -19.85 0.37 11.83
N GLU A 34 -19.19 0.39 10.67
CA GLU A 34 -19.69 1.05 9.47
C GLU A 34 -20.98 0.40 8.94
N PHE A 35 -21.06 -0.93 8.97
CA PHE A 35 -22.26 -1.67 8.61
C PHE A 35 -23.42 -1.38 9.58
N LEU A 36 -23.14 -1.41 10.88
CA LEU A 36 -24.15 -1.10 11.91
C LEU A 36 -24.66 0.34 11.76
N ALA A 37 -23.76 1.32 11.57
CA ALA A 37 -24.13 2.70 11.32
C ALA A 37 -25.01 2.83 10.07
N ALA A 38 -24.64 2.17 8.97
CA ALA A 38 -25.45 2.17 7.76
C ALA A 38 -26.85 1.56 8.01
N MET A 39 -26.95 0.44 8.73
CA MET A 39 -28.24 -0.18 9.06
C MET A 39 -29.13 0.70 9.96
N LEU A 40 -28.53 1.52 10.84
CA LEU A 40 -29.25 2.42 11.75
C LEU A 40 -29.76 3.68 11.06
N TYR A 41 -29.02 4.23 10.09
CA TYR A 41 -29.30 5.55 9.51
C TYR A 41 -29.79 5.53 8.06
N LEU A 42 -29.58 4.45 7.32
CA LEU A 42 -30.04 4.36 5.94
C LEU A 42 -31.56 4.18 5.89
N LYS A 43 -32.23 5.02 5.09
CA LYS A 43 -33.68 4.91 4.85
C LYS A 43 -33.98 3.72 3.93
N ASN A 44 -35.19 3.17 4.06
CA ASN A 44 -35.70 2.15 3.14
C ASN A 44 -35.62 2.60 1.67
N GLY A 45 -35.26 1.69 0.77
CA GLY A 45 -34.92 1.95 -0.63
C GLY A 45 -33.54 2.57 -0.83
N GLY A 46 -32.78 2.83 0.23
CA GLY A 46 -31.48 3.46 0.17
C GLY A 46 -30.38 2.58 -0.44
N CYS A 47 -29.25 3.21 -0.73
CA CYS A 47 -28.02 2.56 -1.19
C CYS A 47 -26.91 2.73 -0.14
N PHE A 48 -26.18 1.66 0.12
CA PHE A 48 -24.98 1.62 0.96
C PHE A 48 -23.76 1.27 0.12
N VAL A 49 -22.70 2.06 0.25
CA VAL A 49 -21.40 1.82 -0.40
C VAL A 49 -20.34 1.81 0.69
N CYS A 50 -19.56 0.73 0.80
CA CYS A 50 -18.54 0.60 1.82
C CYS A 50 -17.23 0.11 1.23
N LYS A 51 -16.13 0.81 1.53
CA LYS A 51 -14.79 0.26 1.33
C LYS A 51 -14.61 -0.95 2.24
N MET A 52 -13.96 -1.97 1.72
CA MET A 52 -13.45 -3.10 2.49
C MET A 52 -12.20 -3.67 1.82
N TYR A 53 -11.57 -4.63 2.48
CA TYR A 53 -10.40 -5.33 1.96
C TYR A 53 -10.79 -6.75 1.54
N ASP A 54 -10.04 -7.76 1.97
CA ASP A 54 -10.42 -9.15 1.76
C ASP A 54 -11.73 -9.52 2.47
N SER A 55 -12.34 -10.60 1.99
CA SER A 55 -13.61 -11.14 2.48
C SER A 55 -13.49 -12.66 2.60
N ILE A 56 -12.46 -13.11 3.30
CA ILE A 56 -12.08 -14.52 3.42
C ILE A 56 -12.59 -15.09 4.75
N SER A 57 -12.53 -14.29 5.82
CA SER A 57 -12.97 -14.72 7.15
C SER A 57 -14.48 -14.97 7.18
N VAL A 58 -14.89 -15.96 7.97
CA VAL A 58 -16.31 -16.28 8.15
C VAL A 58 -17.05 -15.06 8.69
N PHE A 59 -16.45 -14.32 9.63
CA PHE A 59 -16.98 -13.07 10.16
C PHE A 59 -17.33 -12.06 9.05
N THR A 60 -16.37 -11.70 8.20
CA THR A 60 -16.61 -10.72 7.12
C THR A 60 -17.71 -11.18 6.17
N VAL A 61 -17.69 -12.47 5.76
CA VAL A 61 -18.70 -13.01 4.86
C VAL A 61 -20.09 -13.01 5.51
N GLN A 62 -20.18 -13.30 6.81
CA GLN A 62 -21.44 -13.22 7.55
C GLN A 62 -21.94 -11.78 7.70
N LEU A 63 -21.04 -10.82 7.89
CA LEU A 63 -21.40 -9.41 7.94
C LEU A 63 -21.99 -8.93 6.61
N LEU A 64 -21.36 -9.30 5.49
CA LEU A 64 -21.90 -9.05 4.15
C LEU A 64 -23.27 -9.70 3.97
N TYR A 65 -23.44 -10.93 4.44
CA TYR A 65 -24.70 -11.65 4.34
C TYR A 65 -25.84 -10.97 5.10
N LEU A 66 -25.58 -10.45 6.31
CA LEU A 66 -26.59 -9.73 7.10
C LEU A 66 -27.12 -8.48 6.39
N PHE A 67 -26.25 -7.75 5.67
CA PHE A 67 -26.68 -6.59 4.89
C PHE A 67 -27.35 -7.00 3.58
N TYR A 68 -26.85 -8.06 2.93
CA TYR A 68 -27.45 -8.66 1.74
C TYR A 68 -28.92 -9.06 1.96
N LEU A 69 -29.24 -9.68 3.10
CA LEU A 69 -30.62 -10.05 3.46
C LEU A 69 -31.57 -8.85 3.55
N GLN A 70 -31.02 -7.66 3.77
CA GLN A 70 -31.75 -6.40 3.90
C GLN A 70 -31.63 -5.53 2.64
N SER A 71 -31.27 -6.10 1.49
CA SER A 71 -31.05 -5.36 0.25
C SER A 71 -31.65 -6.09 -0.94
N ASP A 72 -32.08 -5.33 -1.95
CA ASP A 72 -32.62 -5.89 -3.19
C ASP A 72 -31.51 -6.32 -4.17
N ASP A 73 -30.35 -5.65 -4.16
CA ASP A 73 -29.18 -6.00 -4.96
C ASP A 73 -27.87 -5.82 -4.18
N PHE A 74 -26.86 -6.61 -4.56
CA PHE A 74 -25.53 -6.62 -3.95
C PHE A 74 -24.42 -6.83 -4.98
N GLN A 75 -23.42 -5.95 -4.95
CA GLN A 75 -22.28 -5.98 -5.86
C GLN A 75 -20.96 -5.79 -5.11
N VAL A 76 -19.90 -6.40 -5.64
CA VAL A 76 -18.53 -6.19 -5.19
C VAL A 76 -17.74 -5.56 -6.34
N VAL A 77 -17.25 -4.35 -6.12
CA VAL A 77 -16.67 -3.49 -7.16
C VAL A 77 -15.27 -3.09 -6.76
N LYS A 78 -14.28 -3.30 -7.64
CA LYS A 78 -12.95 -2.68 -7.53
C LYS A 78 -12.85 -1.64 -8.63
N PRO A 79 -12.97 -0.33 -8.33
CA PRO A 79 -12.92 0.73 -9.34
C PRO A 79 -11.57 0.74 -10.08
N GLU A 80 -11.58 1.13 -11.35
CA GLU A 80 -10.37 1.17 -12.20
C GLU A 80 -9.25 2.05 -11.63
N HIS A 81 -9.63 3.13 -10.94
CA HIS A 81 -8.68 4.04 -10.31
C HIS A 81 -8.11 3.54 -8.96
N SER A 82 -8.59 2.41 -8.43
CA SER A 82 -7.97 1.75 -7.27
C SER A 82 -6.74 0.96 -7.71
N ARG A 83 -5.72 0.85 -6.84
CA ARG A 83 -4.48 0.13 -7.18
C ARG A 83 -4.80 -1.34 -7.44
N VAL A 84 -4.43 -1.86 -8.61
CA VAL A 84 -4.75 -3.25 -9.00
C VAL A 84 -4.22 -4.28 -8.01
N ILE A 85 -3.07 -4.01 -7.39
CA ILE A 85 -2.36 -4.93 -6.48
C ILE A 85 -2.88 -4.93 -5.03
N ASN A 86 -3.69 -3.94 -4.61
CA ASN A 86 -4.17 -3.89 -3.23
C ASN A 86 -5.44 -4.76 -3.05
N ALA A 87 -5.75 -5.10 -1.80
CA ALA A 87 -6.97 -5.84 -1.45
C ALA A 87 -8.23 -4.96 -1.42
N GLU A 88 -8.08 -3.63 -1.54
CA GLU A 88 -9.17 -2.67 -1.46
C GLU A 88 -10.21 -2.91 -2.55
N LYS A 89 -11.48 -2.95 -2.14
CA LYS A 89 -12.65 -3.02 -2.98
C LYS A 89 -13.83 -2.39 -2.26
N TYR A 90 -14.93 -2.20 -2.97
CA TYR A 90 -16.17 -1.64 -2.45
C TYR A 90 -17.27 -2.67 -2.54
N VAL A 91 -18.12 -2.69 -1.53
CA VAL A 91 -19.41 -3.37 -1.58
C VAL A 91 -20.49 -2.35 -1.77
N VAL A 92 -21.43 -2.66 -2.66
CA VAL A 92 -22.56 -1.81 -3.01
C VAL A 92 -23.84 -2.60 -2.77
N PHE A 93 -24.68 -2.09 -1.89
CA PHE A 93 -26.00 -2.63 -1.63
C PHE A 93 -27.05 -1.60 -2.07
N THR A 94 -28.11 -2.04 -2.74
CA THR A 94 -29.21 -1.15 -3.17
C THR A 94 -30.57 -1.72 -2.75
N GLY A 95 -31.55 -0.84 -2.56
CA GLY A 95 -32.89 -1.25 -2.13
C GLY A 95 -32.93 -1.69 -0.66
N PHE A 96 -32.26 -0.95 0.23
CA PHE A 96 -32.20 -1.31 1.66
C PHE A 96 -33.61 -1.46 2.29
N LYS A 97 -33.82 -2.50 3.08
CA LYS A 97 -35.05 -2.79 3.84
C LYS A 97 -34.66 -3.27 5.23
N GLN A 98 -34.81 -2.40 6.22
CA GLN A 98 -34.36 -2.70 7.58
C GLN A 98 -35.12 -3.87 8.20
N ASP A 99 -34.37 -4.83 8.75
CA ASP A 99 -34.87 -5.86 9.67
C ASP A 99 -34.28 -5.61 11.06
N ALA A 100 -35.14 -5.17 11.99
CA ALA A 100 -34.76 -4.86 13.35
C ALA A 100 -34.03 -6.01 14.07
N LYS A 101 -34.32 -7.28 13.75
CA LYS A 101 -33.66 -8.43 14.37
C LYS A 101 -32.20 -8.54 13.94
N ILE A 102 -31.92 -8.26 12.66
CA ILE A 102 -30.55 -8.27 12.14
C ILE A 102 -29.75 -7.12 12.74
N VAL A 103 -30.36 -5.94 12.84
CA VAL A 103 -29.74 -4.77 13.50
C VAL A 103 -29.41 -5.07 14.95
N GLU A 104 -30.37 -5.62 15.71
CA GLU A 104 -30.17 -5.98 17.12
C GLU A 104 -29.08 -7.04 17.29
N GLN A 105 -29.01 -8.03 16.39
CA GLN A 105 -27.96 -9.04 16.41
C GLN A 105 -26.57 -8.42 16.21
N LEU A 106 -26.41 -7.54 15.24
CA LEU A 106 -25.13 -6.86 14.99
C LEU A 106 -24.77 -5.90 16.14
N GLN A 107 -25.76 -5.21 16.70
CA GLN A 107 -25.58 -4.34 17.87
C GLN A 107 -25.04 -5.13 19.08
N LYS A 108 -25.57 -6.33 19.36
CA LYS A 108 -25.07 -7.19 20.46
C LYS A 108 -23.61 -7.59 20.28
N ILE A 109 -23.20 -7.86 19.05
CA ILE A 109 -21.80 -8.17 18.74
C ILE A 109 -20.92 -6.94 18.94
N TYR A 110 -21.38 -5.79 18.46
CA TYR A 110 -20.68 -4.53 18.64
C TYR A 110 -20.51 -4.18 20.13
N ASP A 111 -21.57 -4.31 20.93
CA ASP A 111 -21.57 -4.00 22.36
C ASP A 111 -20.68 -4.95 23.18
N SER A 112 -20.49 -6.19 22.71
CA SER A 112 -19.59 -7.17 23.34
C SER A 112 -18.14 -7.08 22.87
N TRP A 113 -17.81 -6.15 21.96
CA TRP A 113 -16.48 -5.99 21.40
C TRP A 113 -15.53 -5.26 22.36
N ALA A 114 -14.64 -6.01 23.01
CA ALA A 114 -13.50 -5.48 23.76
C ALA A 114 -12.22 -5.50 22.91
N ASP A 115 -11.19 -4.76 23.30
CA ASP A 115 -9.93 -4.69 22.53
C ASP A 115 -9.20 -6.05 22.41
N SER A 116 -9.55 -7.05 23.21
CA SER A 116 -9.02 -8.41 23.09
C SER A 116 -9.94 -9.38 22.34
N THR A 117 -11.12 -8.92 21.91
CA THR A 117 -12.13 -9.77 21.27
C THR A 117 -11.82 -9.97 19.80
N VAL A 118 -11.78 -11.24 19.38
CA VAL A 118 -11.76 -11.67 17.99
C VAL A 118 -13.03 -12.48 17.75
N PHE A 119 -13.81 -12.10 16.75
CA PHE A 119 -15.01 -12.85 16.36
C PHE A 119 -14.71 -13.71 15.14
N ASP A 120 -14.84 -15.02 15.28
CA ASP A 120 -14.74 -15.95 14.14
C ASP A 120 -16.03 -15.98 13.32
N ALA A 121 -17.18 -15.75 13.97
CA ALA A 121 -18.50 -15.79 13.35
C ALA A 121 -19.51 -14.93 14.14
N ILE A 122 -20.52 -14.44 13.43
CA ILE A 122 -21.70 -13.69 13.91
C ILE A 122 -22.87 -14.64 14.20
N PHE A 123 -23.06 -15.70 13.39
CA PHE A 123 -24.13 -16.68 13.57
C PHE A 123 -23.72 -18.10 13.17
N LYS A 124 -24.52 -19.09 13.60
CA LYS A 124 -24.36 -20.48 13.20
C LYS A 124 -24.75 -20.68 11.73
N GLN A 125 -23.85 -21.27 10.95
CA GLN A 125 -24.03 -21.45 9.51
C GLN A 125 -25.29 -22.25 9.15
N ASN A 126 -25.92 -21.86 8.04
CA ASN A 126 -27.09 -22.52 7.47
C ASN A 126 -26.93 -22.61 5.93
N LYS A 127 -27.83 -23.35 5.28
CA LYS A 127 -27.74 -23.65 3.85
C LYS A 127 -27.80 -22.40 2.95
N ASP A 128 -28.59 -21.40 3.34
CA ASP A 128 -28.72 -20.15 2.57
C ASP A 128 -27.41 -19.34 2.64
N PHE A 129 -26.80 -19.31 3.83
CA PHE A 129 -25.48 -18.73 4.02
C PHE A 129 -24.40 -19.46 3.21
N ASP A 130 -24.45 -20.79 3.09
CA ASP A 130 -23.47 -21.55 2.29
C ASP A 130 -23.52 -21.15 0.81
N THR A 131 -24.71 -20.90 0.27
CA THR A 131 -24.87 -20.45 -1.12
C THR A 131 -24.25 -19.07 -1.32
N PHE A 132 -24.52 -18.14 -0.39
CA PHE A 132 -23.91 -16.80 -0.41
C PHE A 132 -22.39 -16.84 -0.24
N LYS A 133 -21.89 -17.69 0.68
CA LYS A 133 -20.46 -17.90 0.90
C LYS A 133 -19.77 -18.41 -0.37
N GLN A 134 -20.37 -19.35 -1.09
CA GLN A 134 -19.84 -19.82 -2.37
C GLN A 134 -19.81 -18.72 -3.44
N PHE A 135 -20.81 -17.83 -3.45
CA PHE A 135 -20.77 -16.64 -4.30
C PHE A 135 -19.57 -15.75 -3.95
N ILE A 136 -19.38 -15.39 -2.69
CA ILE A 136 -18.23 -14.57 -2.24
C ILE A 136 -16.89 -15.27 -2.56
N SER A 137 -16.78 -16.58 -2.37
CA SER A 137 -15.56 -17.31 -2.72
C SER A 137 -15.22 -17.21 -4.21
N ARG A 138 -16.22 -17.28 -5.11
CA ARG A 138 -15.99 -17.08 -6.56
C ARG A 138 -15.51 -15.66 -6.86
N VAL A 139 -16.10 -14.67 -6.21
CA VAL A 139 -15.70 -13.27 -6.34
C VAL A 139 -14.25 -13.07 -5.86
N ASN A 140 -13.91 -13.61 -4.69
CA ASN A 140 -12.55 -13.56 -4.14
C ASN A 140 -11.54 -14.20 -5.10
N ASN A 141 -11.84 -15.38 -5.65
CA ASN A 141 -10.96 -16.06 -6.61
C ASN A 141 -10.71 -15.21 -7.86
N CYS A 142 -11.71 -14.46 -8.33
CA CYS A 142 -11.54 -13.54 -9.46
C CYS A 142 -10.59 -12.39 -9.12
N PHE A 143 -10.79 -11.74 -7.96
CA PHE A 143 -9.91 -10.65 -7.51
C PHE A 143 -8.48 -11.14 -7.24
N ILE A 144 -8.32 -12.25 -6.52
CA ILE A 144 -7.01 -12.84 -6.22
C ILE A 144 -6.28 -13.20 -7.52
N GLY A 145 -6.96 -13.81 -8.49
CA GLY A 145 -6.36 -14.14 -9.79
C GLY A 145 -5.84 -12.90 -10.54
N ARG A 146 -6.62 -11.81 -10.54
CA ARG A 146 -6.19 -10.53 -11.14
C ARG A 146 -5.02 -9.89 -10.38
N THR A 147 -5.05 -9.94 -9.05
CA THR A 147 -3.97 -9.42 -8.20
C THR A 147 -2.66 -10.19 -8.42
N ILE A 148 -2.71 -11.53 -8.52
CA ILE A 148 -1.53 -12.35 -8.82
C ILE A 148 -0.92 -11.94 -10.17
N GLN A 149 -1.73 -11.85 -11.22
CA GLN A 149 -1.26 -11.43 -12.55
C GLN A 149 -0.64 -10.02 -12.51
N ALA A 150 -1.24 -9.09 -11.78
CA ALA A 150 -0.72 -7.74 -11.63
C ALA A 150 0.62 -7.71 -10.89
N LEU A 151 0.77 -8.50 -9.82
CA LEU A 151 2.02 -8.63 -9.08
C LEU A 151 3.13 -9.26 -9.94
N GLU A 152 2.81 -10.28 -10.72
CA GLU A 152 3.76 -10.89 -11.66
C GLU A 152 4.29 -9.87 -12.69
N MET A 153 3.40 -9.02 -13.23
CA MET A 153 3.81 -7.94 -14.14
C MET A 153 4.72 -6.92 -13.46
N VAL A 154 4.41 -6.52 -12.22
CA VAL A 154 5.23 -5.59 -11.44
C VAL A 154 6.62 -6.17 -11.17
N ILE A 155 6.68 -7.43 -10.71
CA ILE A 155 7.94 -8.14 -10.44
C ILE A 155 8.78 -8.23 -11.72
N GLY A 156 8.16 -8.60 -12.85
CA GLY A 156 8.81 -8.66 -14.16
C GLY A 156 9.40 -7.31 -14.58
N ARG A 157 8.67 -6.21 -14.35
CA ARG A 157 9.15 -4.85 -14.64
C ARG A 157 10.33 -4.46 -13.75
N VAL A 158 10.26 -4.74 -12.46
CA VAL A 158 11.36 -4.48 -11.51
C VAL A 158 12.61 -5.25 -11.90
N HIS A 159 12.50 -6.55 -12.21
CA HIS A 159 13.63 -7.34 -12.69
C HIS A 159 14.27 -6.76 -13.96
N SER A 160 13.45 -6.25 -14.89
CA SER A 160 13.94 -5.62 -16.12
C SER A 160 14.71 -4.34 -15.83
N LEU A 161 14.17 -3.47 -14.96
CA LEU A 161 14.83 -2.23 -14.54
C LEU A 161 16.16 -2.48 -13.84
N ILE A 162 16.24 -3.50 -12.98
CA ILE A 162 17.50 -3.89 -12.32
C ILE A 162 18.56 -4.31 -13.35
N LYS A 163 18.18 -5.11 -14.37
CA LYS A 163 19.09 -5.50 -15.45
C LYS A 163 19.56 -4.31 -16.28
N GLU A 164 18.65 -3.41 -16.64
CA GLU A 164 18.96 -2.17 -17.36
C GLU A 164 19.98 -1.32 -16.59
N GLN A 165 19.76 -1.14 -15.27
CA GLN A 165 20.68 -0.39 -14.41
C GLN A 165 22.06 -1.04 -14.31
N GLN A 166 22.13 -2.37 -14.19
CA GLN A 166 23.40 -3.10 -14.16
C GLN A 166 24.18 -2.95 -15.46
N MET A 167 23.51 -3.09 -16.61
CA MET A 167 24.13 -2.88 -17.92
C MET A 167 24.62 -1.44 -18.12
N PHE A 168 23.84 -0.46 -17.66
CA PHE A 168 24.25 0.95 -17.70
C PHE A 168 25.50 1.20 -16.87
N ASN A 169 25.54 0.70 -15.63
CA ASN A 169 26.71 0.82 -14.76
C ASN A 169 27.95 0.15 -15.37
N GLN A 170 27.81 -1.02 -16.00
CA GLN A 170 28.90 -1.71 -16.70
C GLN A 170 29.43 -0.91 -17.89
N ARG A 171 28.55 -0.25 -18.67
CA ARG A 171 28.95 0.61 -19.79
C ARG A 171 29.69 1.86 -19.35
N GLN A 172 29.42 2.38 -18.16
CA GLN A 172 30.15 3.52 -17.60
C GLN A 172 31.48 3.14 -16.94
N ALA A 173 31.67 1.87 -16.58
CA ALA A 173 32.89 1.37 -15.95
C ALA A 173 34.06 1.12 -16.93
N VAL A 174 33.96 1.57 -18.19
CA VAL A 174 35.08 1.47 -19.16
C VAL A 174 36.23 2.37 -18.70
N PRO A 175 37.44 1.82 -18.44
CA PRO A 175 38.54 2.62 -17.93
C PRO A 175 39.00 3.68 -18.93
N TYR A 176 39.44 4.82 -18.40
CA TYR A 176 39.96 6.01 -19.11
C TYR A 176 41.16 5.74 -20.07
N GLY A 177 41.59 4.48 -20.25
CA GLY A 177 42.77 4.08 -21.02
C GLY A 177 42.50 3.48 -22.41
N GLN A 178 41.26 3.30 -22.85
CA GLN A 178 40.96 2.65 -24.16
C GLN A 178 40.47 3.59 -25.27
N GLN A 179 40.56 4.92 -25.10
CA GLN A 179 40.19 5.88 -26.16
C GLN A 179 41.37 6.52 -26.91
N VAL A 180 42.62 6.07 -26.72
CA VAL A 180 43.78 6.63 -27.45
C VAL A 180 44.33 5.58 -28.40
N GLY A 181 43.84 5.57 -29.65
CA GLY A 181 44.32 4.56 -30.61
C GLY A 181 43.89 4.71 -32.06
N GLN A 182 43.49 5.89 -32.56
CA GLN A 182 43.33 6.11 -34.02
C GLN A 182 43.64 7.55 -34.48
N TYR A 183 44.71 8.17 -33.99
CA TYR A 183 45.28 9.37 -34.63
C TYR A 183 46.80 9.30 -34.65
N GLY A 184 47.32 8.49 -35.57
CA GLY A 184 48.74 8.29 -35.79
C GLY A 184 49.11 8.35 -37.27
N GLN A 185 48.98 9.52 -37.90
CA GLN A 185 49.82 9.90 -39.03
C GLN A 185 50.21 11.37 -38.89
N ARG A 186 51.33 11.62 -38.20
CA ARG A 186 52.04 12.91 -38.27
C ARG A 186 52.91 12.92 -39.53
N ARG A 187 52.66 13.85 -40.45
CA ARG A 187 53.67 14.30 -41.42
C ARG A 187 54.53 15.37 -40.75
N ASN A 188 55.84 15.18 -40.83
CA ASN A 188 56.88 16.14 -40.44
C ASN A 188 56.83 17.38 -41.33
N TYR A 189 56.88 18.56 -40.72
CA TYR A 189 57.55 19.73 -41.29
C TYR A 189 58.28 20.48 -40.18
N GLU A 190 59.54 20.79 -40.48
CA GLU A 190 60.58 21.29 -39.59
C GLU A 190 60.44 22.79 -39.29
N SER A 191 60.75 23.13 -38.03
CA SER A 191 61.51 24.28 -37.51
C SER A 191 61.50 25.63 -38.27
N GLN A 192 61.13 26.71 -37.57
CA GLN A 192 62.07 27.81 -37.29
C GLN A 192 61.59 28.78 -36.17
N ASN A 193 62.52 29.03 -35.24
CA ASN A 193 62.77 30.26 -34.48
C ASN A 193 62.07 30.59 -33.13
N SER A 194 62.88 30.45 -32.07
CA SER A 194 63.26 31.46 -31.05
C SER A 194 62.47 31.59 -29.73
N TYR A 195 63.15 31.25 -28.63
CA TYR A 195 62.83 31.39 -27.19
C TYR A 195 62.67 32.87 -26.69
N PRO A 196 62.44 33.15 -25.38
CA PRO A 196 61.34 32.76 -24.49
C PRO A 196 60.71 33.97 -23.73
N ARG A 197 59.43 33.92 -23.31
CA ARG A 197 58.92 34.85 -22.28
C ARG A 197 58.91 34.17 -20.90
N GLN A 198 59.74 34.68 -20.00
CA GLN A 198 59.69 34.41 -18.57
C GLN A 198 58.44 35.09 -17.97
N TYR A 199 57.62 34.34 -17.24
CA TYR A 199 56.61 34.92 -16.34
C TYR A 199 57.16 34.85 -14.92
N THR A 200 57.25 36.01 -14.28
CA THR A 200 57.65 36.22 -12.89
C THR A 200 56.54 35.84 -11.91
N ARG A 201 56.94 35.55 -10.66
CA ARG A 201 56.15 35.00 -9.55
C ARG A 201 55.05 35.91 -8.96
N GLU A 202 54.59 36.93 -9.68
CA GLU A 202 53.60 37.90 -9.17
C GLU A 202 52.18 37.69 -9.72
N ASP A 203 51.99 36.84 -10.74
CA ASP A 203 50.66 36.56 -11.33
C ASP A 203 49.82 35.50 -10.57
N GLN A 204 50.30 35.02 -9.41
CA GLN A 204 49.62 33.96 -8.63
C GLN A 204 48.89 34.45 -7.35
N GLN A 205 48.90 35.74 -7.02
CA GLN A 205 48.29 36.23 -5.76
C GLN A 205 47.02 37.09 -5.88
N GLN A 206 46.45 37.29 -7.07
CA GLN A 206 45.21 38.09 -7.24
C GLN A 206 43.97 37.31 -7.70
N ARG A 207 43.88 36.00 -7.46
CA ARG A 207 42.64 35.22 -7.66
C ARG A 207 42.05 34.55 -6.41
N ASN A 208 42.59 34.86 -5.22
CA ASN A 208 42.10 34.37 -3.93
C ASN A 208 41.43 35.46 -3.08
N TYR A 209 40.57 36.30 -3.67
CA TYR A 209 39.71 37.24 -2.92
C TYR A 209 38.42 37.54 -3.68
N GLN A 210 37.66 36.51 -4.06
CA GLN A 210 36.22 36.63 -4.32
C GLN A 210 35.60 35.24 -4.32
N TYR A 211 34.45 35.08 -3.68
CA TYR A 211 33.75 33.83 -3.31
C TYR A 211 34.09 33.22 -1.93
N GLY A 212 34.03 34.06 -0.91
CA GLY A 212 33.64 33.64 0.43
C GLY A 212 32.57 34.58 0.96
N GLN A 213 31.29 34.17 0.90
CA GLN A 213 30.24 34.60 1.83
C GLN A 213 28.95 33.79 1.63
N ASN A 214 28.38 33.39 2.77
CA ASN A 214 27.04 32.84 3.02
C ASN A 214 26.78 31.34 2.80
N GLN A 215 27.28 30.54 3.75
CA GLN A 215 26.51 29.46 4.37
C GLN A 215 26.05 29.90 5.76
N ASN A 216 24.72 29.91 6.00
CA ASN A 216 24.10 29.46 7.25
C ASN A 216 22.59 29.71 7.15
N HIS A 217 21.77 28.66 7.17
CA HIS A 217 20.52 28.56 7.93
C HIS A 217 20.07 27.09 7.94
N GLY A 218 20.20 26.46 9.11
CA GLY A 218 19.76 25.09 9.36
C GLY A 218 18.25 25.03 9.54
N TYR A 219 17.63 24.04 8.91
CA TYR A 219 16.26 23.64 9.24
C TYR A 219 16.30 22.47 10.23
N ARG A 220 15.76 22.79 11.42
CA ARG A 220 15.61 21.97 12.60
C ARG A 220 14.45 21.00 12.40
N ASN A 221 14.72 19.70 12.53
CA ASN A 221 13.70 18.65 12.64
C ASN A 221 12.89 18.87 13.94
N GLN A 222 11.58 18.97 13.83
CA GLN A 222 10.65 18.83 14.95
C GLN A 222 9.91 17.49 14.81
N TYR A 223 10.43 16.47 15.49
CA TYR A 223 9.61 15.32 15.91
C TYR A 223 8.97 15.70 17.24
N GLY A 224 7.66 15.93 17.22
CA GLY A 224 6.85 16.00 18.43
C GLY A 224 6.52 14.58 18.87
N GLU A 225 7.01 14.20 20.04
CA GLU A 225 6.67 12.98 20.75
C GLU A 225 5.14 12.87 20.95
N ARG A 226 4.58 11.69 20.67
CA ARG A 226 3.25 11.29 21.15
C ARG A 226 3.34 9.90 21.79
N PRO A 227 2.56 9.65 22.86
CA PRO A 227 2.85 8.59 23.82
C PRO A 227 2.54 7.20 23.30
N HIS A 228 3.42 6.26 23.62
CA HIS A 228 3.30 4.83 23.39
C HIS A 228 2.03 4.26 24.04
N GLN A 229 1.13 3.69 23.24
CA GLN A 229 0.14 2.71 23.71
C GLN A 229 0.58 1.32 23.22
N ASN A 230 0.89 0.45 24.18
CA ASN A 230 1.31 -0.93 23.97
C ASN A 230 0.25 -1.75 23.23
N GLY A 231 0.64 -2.33 22.10
CA GLY A 231 -0.15 -3.29 21.34
C GLY A 231 -0.06 -4.69 21.94
N TYR A 232 -1.20 -5.20 22.42
CA TYR A 232 -1.38 -6.59 22.88
C TYR A 232 -1.83 -7.55 21.76
N TYR A 233 -1.90 -7.11 20.50
CA TYR A 233 -2.50 -7.87 19.40
C TYR A 233 -1.59 -8.95 18.78
N GLN A 234 -0.28 -8.95 19.06
CA GLN A 234 0.68 -9.80 18.32
C GLN A 234 0.99 -11.16 18.96
N ASP A 235 0.77 -11.34 20.27
CA ASP A 235 1.32 -12.51 20.97
C ASP A 235 0.53 -13.82 20.80
N LYS A 236 -0.72 -13.78 20.31
CA LYS A 236 -1.53 -15.01 20.20
C LYS A 236 -1.26 -15.85 18.96
N TYR A 237 -0.72 -15.29 17.88
CA TYR A 237 -0.62 -16.01 16.60
C TYR A 237 0.77 -16.59 16.29
N TYR A 238 1.81 -16.23 17.06
CA TYR A 238 3.15 -16.80 16.91
C TYR A 238 3.41 -18.03 17.80
N ARG A 239 2.49 -18.41 18.69
CA ARG A 239 2.72 -19.48 19.68
C ARG A 239 2.38 -20.90 19.21
N ASP A 240 1.67 -21.07 18.09
CA ASP A 240 1.20 -22.40 17.65
C ASP A 240 1.93 -22.93 16.40
N ARG A 241 3.26 -22.84 16.40
CA ARG A 241 4.12 -23.70 15.57
C ARG A 241 5.35 -24.16 16.34
N LYS A 242 5.20 -25.23 17.11
CA LYS A 242 6.29 -26.15 17.48
C LYS A 242 5.78 -27.57 17.46
#